data_AF-A0A7K4FTY3-F1
#
_entry.id   AF-A0A7K4FTY3-F1
#
_cell.length_a   1.000
_cell.length_b   1.000
_cell.length_c   1.000
_cell.angle_alpha   90.00
_cell.angle_beta   90.00
_cell.angle_gamma   90.00
#
_symmetry.space_group_name_H-M   'P 1'
#
loop_
_entity.id
_entity.type
_entity.pdbx_description
1 polymer ?
#
loop_
_entity_poly.entity_id
_entity_poly.type
_entity_poly.pdbx_seq_one_letter_code
_entity_poly.pdbx_strand_id
1 'polypeptide(L)'
;MKIMGIDIEPGSSPSSIYQAKYAVALVDEKGDLINKWEEIGLARIIRLVWESDVNLIATDNVYELGENDRDVIKFVSLLPDGTQLVQVTYKDGRFYDLKDVAKMFGVDVQGKPTSSKTAYLVALLASKGAGTNLKLTENKTKIIISRGRHPGHGGMSANRFKRHIRGLLLRV
;
A
#
# COMPACT_ATOMS: atom_id res chain seq x y z
N MET A 1 -0.21 2.96 -16.90
CA MET A 1 -0.11 2.74 -15.44
C MET A 1 0.30 4.04 -14.74
N LYS A 2 -0.13 4.29 -13.50
CA LYS A 2 0.28 5.45 -12.68
C LYS A 2 1.01 4.98 -11.43
N ILE A 3 2.17 5.59 -11.18
CA ILE A 3 3.08 5.22 -10.10
C ILE A 3 3.29 6.42 -9.19
N MET A 4 3.10 6.23 -7.89
CA MET A 4 3.27 7.26 -6.87
C MET A 4 4.48 6.94 -6.00
N GLY A 5 5.48 7.80 -5.99
CA GLY A 5 6.60 7.73 -5.05
C GLY A 5 6.35 8.57 -3.81
N ILE A 6 6.76 8.07 -2.65
CA ILE A 6 6.59 8.71 -1.35
C ILE A 6 7.93 8.71 -0.61
N ASP A 7 8.26 9.86 -0.01
CA ASP A 7 9.42 10.04 0.89
C ASP A 7 9.01 10.93 2.07
N ILE A 8 9.57 10.67 3.26
CA ILE A 8 9.30 11.47 4.46
C ILE A 8 10.19 12.73 4.54
N GLU A 9 9.60 13.86 4.93
CA GLU A 9 10.35 15.11 5.05
C GLU A 9 11.24 15.14 6.34
N PRO A 10 12.48 15.68 6.28
CA PRO A 10 13.36 15.81 7.43
C PRO A 10 12.72 16.62 8.57
N GLY A 11 12.81 16.13 9.81
CA GLY A 11 12.18 16.75 10.98
C GLY A 11 10.74 16.29 11.26
N SER A 12 10.19 15.47 10.35
CA SER A 12 8.95 14.74 10.53
C SER A 12 9.27 13.26 10.69
N SER A 13 9.57 12.81 11.91
CA SER A 13 9.51 11.36 12.20
C SER A 13 8.03 10.96 12.33
N PRO A 14 7.62 9.74 11.94
CA PRO A 14 6.27 9.23 12.25
C PRO A 14 5.92 9.39 13.75
N SER A 15 6.97 9.35 14.58
CA SER A 15 6.94 9.43 16.05
C SER A 15 7.05 10.84 16.64
N SER A 16 7.09 11.90 15.83
CA SER A 16 7.11 13.29 16.32
C SER A 16 5.71 13.78 16.71
N ILE A 17 5.62 14.64 17.73
CA ILE A 17 4.39 15.30 18.22
C ILE A 17 3.67 16.10 17.12
N TYR A 18 4.39 16.45 16.05
CA TYR A 18 3.88 17.07 14.83
C TYR A 18 3.59 16.00 13.77
N GLN A 19 2.40 16.04 13.16
CA GLN A 19 2.00 15.11 12.10
C GLN A 19 3.09 14.98 11.03
N ALA A 20 3.53 13.75 10.76
CA ALA A 20 4.54 13.48 9.75
C ALA A 20 4.13 14.05 8.37
N LYS A 21 5.10 14.69 7.72
CA LYS A 21 4.97 15.31 6.42
C LYS A 21 5.74 14.52 5.37
N TYR A 22 5.18 14.45 4.18
CA TYR A 22 5.68 13.63 3.09
C TYR A 22 5.77 14.46 1.81
N ALA A 23 6.76 14.12 1.00
CA ALA A 23 6.80 14.47 -0.40
C ALA A 23 6.25 13.32 -1.24
N VAL A 24 5.49 13.65 -2.27
CA VAL A 24 4.85 12.69 -3.15
C VAL A 24 5.04 13.12 -4.60
N ALA A 25 5.47 12.19 -5.44
CA ALA A 25 5.58 12.38 -6.88
C ALA A 25 4.72 11.35 -7.62
N LEU A 26 3.92 11.79 -8.57
CA LEU A 26 3.12 10.94 -9.44
C LEU A 26 3.74 10.93 -10.83
N VAL A 27 4.05 9.75 -11.34
CA VAL A 27 4.63 9.54 -12.67
C VAL A 27 3.76 8.58 -13.48
N ASP A 28 3.87 8.67 -14.80
CA ASP A 28 3.30 7.68 -15.70
C ASP A 28 4.20 6.44 -15.84
N GLU A 29 3.79 5.50 -16.69
CA GLU A 29 4.53 4.28 -16.97
C GLU A 29 5.88 4.48 -17.66
N LYS A 30 6.10 5.64 -18.30
CA LYS A 30 7.39 6.01 -18.91
C LYS A 30 8.33 6.68 -17.89
N GLY A 31 7.80 7.07 -16.73
CA GLY A 31 8.52 7.83 -15.72
C GLY A 31 8.42 9.34 -15.89
N ASP A 32 7.51 9.81 -16.75
CA ASP A 32 7.24 11.23 -16.95
C ASP A 32 6.44 11.76 -15.75
N LEU A 33 6.89 12.88 -15.18
CA LEU A 33 6.27 13.49 -14.01
C LEU A 33 4.90 14.07 -14.38
N ILE A 34 3.84 13.52 -13.79
CA ILE A 34 2.46 14.02 -13.93
C ILE A 34 2.21 15.14 -12.93
N ASN A 35 2.55 14.92 -11.67
CA ASN A 35 2.34 15.90 -10.60
C ASN A 35 3.23 15.63 -9.40
N LYS A 36 3.39 16.63 -8.53
CA LYS A 36 4.10 16.48 -7.26
C LYS A 36 3.43 17.31 -6.15
N TRP A 37 3.56 16.82 -4.92
CA TRP A 37 3.07 17.48 -3.71
C TRP A 37 4.13 17.39 -2.63
N GLU A 38 4.30 18.47 -1.88
CA GLU A 38 5.28 18.58 -0.79
C GLU A 38 4.53 18.92 0.50
N GLU A 39 5.07 18.53 1.65
CA GLU A 39 4.52 18.80 2.99
C GLU A 39 3.07 18.30 3.24
N ILE A 40 2.68 17.17 2.64
CA ILE A 40 1.36 16.57 2.82
C ILE A 40 1.37 15.46 3.88
N GLY A 41 0.25 15.24 4.56
CA GLY A 41 0.10 14.13 5.53
C GLY A 41 -0.50 12.87 4.92
N LEU A 42 -0.36 11.72 5.60
CA LEU A 42 -0.85 10.40 5.13
C LEU A 42 -2.31 10.40 4.66
N ALA A 43 -3.20 11.11 5.37
CA ALA A 43 -4.61 11.18 4.97
C ALA A 43 -4.83 11.85 3.60
N ARG A 44 -4.00 12.84 3.24
CA ARG A 44 -4.05 13.46 1.91
C ARG A 44 -3.45 12.53 0.85
N ILE A 45 -2.39 11.80 1.18
CA ILE A 45 -1.80 10.79 0.30
C ILE A 45 -2.85 9.74 -0.09
N ILE A 46 -3.53 9.16 0.90
CA ILE A 46 -4.59 8.17 0.66
C ILE A 46 -5.64 8.75 -0.30
N ARG A 47 -6.12 9.98 -0.06
CA ARG A 47 -7.07 10.64 -0.98
C ARG A 47 -6.51 10.79 -2.40
N LEU A 48 -5.24 11.18 -2.55
CA LEU A 48 -4.62 11.32 -3.86
C LEU A 48 -4.49 9.99 -4.61
N VAL A 49 -4.23 8.88 -3.89
CA VAL A 49 -4.21 7.53 -4.47
C VAL A 49 -5.58 7.20 -5.07
N TRP A 50 -6.66 7.49 -4.36
CA TRP A 50 -8.04 7.32 -4.85
C TRP A 50 -8.39 8.28 -6.00
N GLU A 51 -8.10 9.57 -5.87
CA GLU A 51 -8.41 10.61 -6.87
C GLU A 51 -7.65 10.38 -8.19
N SER A 52 -6.41 9.87 -8.10
CA SER A 52 -5.53 9.75 -9.25
C SER A 52 -5.53 8.36 -9.88
N ASP A 53 -6.25 7.37 -9.34
CA ASP A 53 -6.22 5.97 -9.78
C ASP A 53 -4.79 5.40 -9.85
N VAL A 54 -4.08 5.48 -8.71
CA VAL A 54 -2.69 5.02 -8.60
C VAL A 54 -2.66 3.50 -8.55
N ASN A 55 -1.84 2.88 -9.41
CA ASN A 55 -1.71 1.42 -9.46
C ASN A 55 -0.58 0.90 -8.56
N LEU A 56 0.45 1.71 -8.35
CA LEU A 56 1.65 1.32 -7.64
C LEU A 56 2.16 2.48 -6.78
N ILE A 57 2.43 2.19 -5.50
CA ILE A 57 3.09 3.09 -4.57
C ILE A 57 4.52 2.60 -4.36
N ALA A 58 5.49 3.50 -4.47
CA ALA A 58 6.91 3.22 -4.33
C ALA A 58 7.52 4.03 -3.18
N THR A 59 8.40 3.40 -2.41
CA THR A 59 9.18 4.02 -1.34
C THR A 59 10.53 3.31 -1.20
N ASP A 60 11.52 3.98 -0.62
CA ASP A 60 12.80 3.36 -0.24
C ASP A 60 12.72 2.67 1.13
N ASN A 61 11.81 3.11 2.02
CA ASN A 61 11.57 2.47 3.31
C ASN A 61 10.08 2.49 3.68
N VAL A 62 9.49 1.29 3.76
CA VAL A 62 8.06 1.13 4.06
C VAL A 62 7.67 1.59 5.47
N TYR A 63 8.62 1.64 6.40
CA TYR A 63 8.39 2.14 7.75
C TYR A 63 8.24 3.66 7.83
N GLU A 64 8.42 4.37 6.71
CA GLU A 64 8.03 5.78 6.61
C GLU A 64 6.51 5.94 6.53
N LEU A 65 5.79 4.93 6.01
CA LEU A 65 4.33 4.93 5.88
C LEU A 65 3.62 4.47 7.17
N GLY A 66 4.36 3.87 8.10
CA GLY A 66 3.87 3.42 9.39
C GLY A 66 5.00 2.91 10.28
N GLU A 67 4.93 3.17 11.59
CA GLU A 67 6.02 2.88 12.54
C GLU A 67 6.33 1.39 12.72
N ASN A 68 5.37 0.53 12.40
CA ASN A 68 5.46 -0.91 12.57
C ASN A 68 4.60 -1.61 11.51
N ASP A 69 4.73 -2.93 11.43
CA ASP A 69 4.02 -3.76 10.44
C ASP A 69 2.49 -3.56 10.49
N ARG A 70 1.89 -3.33 11.67
CA ARG A 70 0.43 -3.12 11.79
C ARG A 70 0.02 -1.80 11.17
N ASP A 71 0.81 -0.76 11.35
CA ASP A 71 0.52 0.56 10.79
C ASP A 71 0.70 0.56 9.27
N VAL A 72 1.71 -0.13 8.75
CA VAL A 72 1.89 -0.33 7.30
C VAL A 72 0.72 -1.13 6.72
N ILE A 73 0.30 -2.23 7.36
CA ILE A 73 -0.87 -3.01 6.94
C ILE A 73 -2.14 -2.15 6.96
N LYS A 74 -2.32 -1.32 8.00
CA LYS A 74 -3.46 -0.42 8.11
C LYS A 74 -3.44 0.62 6.98
N PHE A 75 -2.29 1.22 6.68
CA PHE A 75 -2.15 2.14 5.56
C PHE A 75 -2.59 1.47 4.24
N VAL A 76 -2.05 0.28 3.94
CA VAL A 76 -2.38 -0.45 2.72
C VAL A 76 -3.85 -0.85 2.66
N SER A 77 -4.48 -1.18 3.79
CA SER A 77 -5.91 -1.52 3.86
C SER A 77 -6.86 -0.35 3.51
N LEU A 78 -6.35 0.88 3.46
CA LEU A 78 -7.12 2.09 3.13
C LEU A 78 -7.00 2.49 1.64
N LEU A 79 -6.15 1.80 0.89
CA LEU A 79 -5.91 2.08 -0.53
C LEU A 79 -6.95 1.38 -1.43
N PRO A 80 -7.11 1.84 -2.68
CA PRO A 80 -7.93 1.13 -3.68
C PRO A 80 -7.47 -0.33 -3.86
N ASP A 81 -8.43 -1.23 -4.08
CA ASP A 81 -8.16 -2.63 -4.38
C ASP A 81 -7.23 -2.75 -5.59
N GLY A 82 -6.19 -3.57 -5.47
CA GLY A 82 -5.19 -3.78 -6.52
C GLY A 82 -4.02 -2.80 -6.51
N THR A 83 -4.03 -1.76 -5.66
CA THR A 83 -2.87 -0.89 -5.46
C THR A 83 -1.71 -1.68 -4.85
N GLN A 84 -0.56 -1.69 -5.51
CA GLN A 84 0.63 -2.41 -5.06
C GLN A 84 1.56 -1.50 -4.26
N LEU A 85 2.20 -2.01 -3.21
CA LEU A 85 3.24 -1.30 -2.48
C LEU A 85 4.61 -1.92 -2.81
N VAL A 86 5.53 -1.13 -3.32
CA VAL A 86 6.88 -1.56 -3.73
C VAL A 86 7.93 -0.86 -2.89
N GLN A 87 8.85 -1.65 -2.35
CA GLN A 87 10.07 -1.13 -1.74
C GLN A 87 11.22 -1.20 -2.75
N VAL A 88 11.66 -0.04 -3.22
CA VAL A 88 12.63 0.11 -4.32
C VAL A 88 14.03 -0.41 -3.94
N THR A 89 14.41 -0.22 -2.69
CA THR A 89 15.71 -0.59 -2.12
C THR A 89 15.82 -2.05 -1.72
N TYR A 90 14.74 -2.84 -1.83
CA TYR A 90 14.75 -4.25 -1.45
C TYR A 90 14.66 -5.14 -2.69
N LYS A 91 15.63 -6.05 -2.86
CA LYS A 91 15.67 -7.01 -3.97
C LYS A 91 16.40 -8.28 -3.56
N ASP A 92 15.89 -9.45 -3.96
CA ASP A 92 16.52 -10.77 -3.76
C ASP A 92 16.94 -11.04 -2.29
N GLY A 93 16.14 -10.60 -1.33
CA GLY A 93 16.41 -10.79 0.10
C GLY A 93 17.40 -9.81 0.71
N ARG A 94 17.84 -8.78 -0.03
CA ARG A 94 18.86 -7.81 0.40
C ARG A 94 18.38 -6.37 0.25
N PHE A 95 18.85 -5.52 1.15
CA PHE A 95 18.69 -4.08 1.06
C PHE A 95 19.87 -3.47 0.31
N TYR A 96 19.57 -2.48 -0.53
CA TYR A 96 20.51 -1.71 -1.33
C TYR A 96 20.31 -0.23 -1.04
N ASP A 97 21.38 0.56 -1.12
CA ASP A 97 21.24 2.00 -1.07
C ASP A 97 20.49 2.50 -2.30
N LEU A 98 19.61 3.49 -2.11
CA LEU A 98 18.80 4.06 -3.20
C LEU A 98 19.68 4.57 -4.36
N LYS A 99 20.87 5.10 -4.06
CA LYS A 99 21.85 5.55 -5.07
C LYS A 99 22.39 4.40 -5.91
N ASP A 100 22.62 3.24 -5.31
CA ASP A 100 23.12 2.07 -6.03
C ASP A 100 22.02 1.48 -6.91
N VAL A 101 20.77 1.46 -6.41
CA VAL A 101 19.61 1.12 -7.25
C VAL A 101 19.48 2.09 -8.42
N ALA A 102 19.59 3.40 -8.19
CA ALA A 102 19.54 4.38 -9.26
C ALA A 102 20.60 4.14 -10.35
N LYS A 103 21.85 3.88 -9.95
CA LYS A 103 22.93 3.52 -10.87
C LYS A 103 22.66 2.25 -11.66
N MET A 104 22.14 1.20 -11.02
CA MET A 104 21.76 -0.06 -11.70
C MET A 104 20.73 0.17 -12.81
N PHE A 105 19.87 1.18 -12.67
CA PHE A 105 18.85 1.56 -13.65
C PHE A 105 19.27 2.73 -14.57
N GLY A 106 20.55 3.12 -14.55
CA GLY A 106 21.11 4.15 -15.42
C GLY A 106 20.69 5.58 -15.07
N VAL A 107 20.26 5.82 -13.82
CA VAL A 107 19.88 7.15 -13.31
C VAL A 107 21.02 7.69 -12.45
N ASP A 108 21.59 8.83 -12.87
CA ASP A 108 22.62 9.51 -12.09
C ASP A 108 21.99 10.38 -10.99
N VAL A 109 22.51 10.24 -9.77
CA VAL A 109 22.00 10.95 -8.59
C VAL A 109 23.14 11.78 -8.00
N GLN A 110 23.10 13.09 -8.27
CA GLN A 110 24.09 14.03 -7.76
C GLN A 110 23.72 14.52 -6.36
N GLY A 111 24.67 14.44 -5.43
CA GLY A 111 24.52 14.96 -4.07
C GLY A 111 23.55 14.17 -3.18
N LYS A 112 23.01 14.83 -2.16
CA LYS A 112 21.90 14.31 -1.35
C LYS A 112 20.59 14.86 -1.95
N PRO A 113 19.68 14.00 -2.45
CA PRO A 113 18.41 14.48 -2.99
C PRO A 113 17.56 15.12 -1.88
N THR A 114 16.75 16.10 -2.27
CA THR A 114 15.65 16.61 -1.44
C THR A 114 14.53 15.59 -1.42
N SER A 115 13.63 15.65 -0.44
CA SER A 115 12.59 14.63 -0.28
C SER A 115 11.67 14.52 -1.49
N SER A 116 11.31 15.66 -2.09
CA SER A 116 10.62 15.74 -3.39
C SER A 116 11.37 15.04 -4.54
N LYS A 117 12.71 15.17 -4.60
CA LYS A 117 13.53 14.46 -5.59
C LYS A 117 13.62 12.97 -5.27
N THR A 118 13.70 12.59 -4.00
CA THR A 118 13.68 11.18 -3.57
C THR A 118 12.37 10.52 -3.96
N ALA A 119 11.22 11.17 -3.68
CA ALA A 119 9.89 10.70 -4.05
C ALA A 119 9.78 10.50 -5.58
N TYR A 120 10.28 11.43 -6.39
CA TYR A 120 10.33 11.23 -7.84
C TYR A 120 11.25 10.07 -8.23
N LEU A 121 12.43 9.98 -7.62
CA LEU A 121 13.41 8.94 -7.92
C LEU A 121 12.86 7.54 -7.63
N VAL A 122 12.24 7.31 -6.48
CA VAL A 122 11.64 6.00 -6.16
C VAL A 122 10.49 5.67 -7.12
N ALA A 123 9.67 6.64 -7.52
CA ALA A 123 8.61 6.45 -8.51
C ALA A 123 9.17 6.04 -9.88
N LEU A 124 10.21 6.75 -10.33
CA LEU A 124 10.90 6.49 -11.60
C LEU A 124 11.59 5.12 -11.61
N LEU A 125 12.21 4.73 -10.51
CA LEU A 125 12.86 3.43 -10.40
C LEU A 125 11.82 2.30 -10.40
N ALA A 126 10.71 2.47 -9.68
CA ALA A 126 9.62 1.51 -9.69
C ALA A 126 8.96 1.39 -11.08
N SER A 127 8.80 2.48 -11.84
CA SER A 127 8.29 2.41 -13.23
C SER A 127 9.21 1.62 -14.15
N LYS A 128 10.53 1.60 -13.87
CA LYS A 128 11.53 0.76 -14.55
C LYS A 128 11.61 -0.68 -14.03
N GLY A 129 10.80 -1.05 -13.03
CA GLY A 129 10.78 -2.40 -12.46
C GLY A 129 11.78 -2.63 -11.32
N ALA A 130 12.25 -1.57 -10.65
CA ALA A 130 13.08 -1.70 -9.45
C ALA A 130 12.25 -2.09 -8.22
N GLY A 131 12.92 -2.77 -7.28
CA GLY A 131 12.36 -3.12 -5.98
C GLY A 131 11.58 -4.42 -5.95
N THR A 132 10.91 -4.62 -4.82
CA THR A 132 10.09 -5.81 -4.55
C THR A 132 8.70 -5.37 -4.12
N ASN A 133 7.68 -6.01 -4.71
CA ASN A 133 6.29 -5.83 -4.31
C ASN A 133 6.04 -6.52 -2.95
N LEU A 134 5.57 -5.75 -1.98
CA LEU A 134 5.20 -6.24 -0.66
C LEU A 134 3.80 -6.85 -0.71
N LYS A 135 3.76 -8.18 -0.66
CA LYS A 135 2.51 -8.92 -0.51
C LYS A 135 2.05 -8.90 0.95
N LEU A 136 1.46 -7.79 1.36
CA LEU A 136 0.98 -7.56 2.73
C LEU A 136 -0.38 -8.20 3.02
N THR A 137 -1.16 -8.45 1.97
CA THR A 137 -2.44 -9.14 2.05
C THR A 137 -2.39 -10.44 1.26
N GLU A 138 -2.99 -11.48 1.83
CA GLU A 138 -3.17 -12.76 1.18
C GLU A 138 -4.66 -13.04 1.09
N ASN A 139 -5.13 -13.40 -0.10
CA ASN A 139 -6.51 -13.82 -0.31
C ASN A 139 -6.74 -15.13 0.45
N LYS A 140 -7.48 -15.05 1.57
CA LYS A 140 -7.89 -16.22 2.35
C LYS A 140 -9.33 -16.58 2.02
N THR A 141 -9.54 -17.81 1.54
CA THR A 141 -10.88 -18.38 1.42
C THR A 141 -11.20 -19.16 2.68
N LYS A 142 -12.20 -18.73 3.44
CA LYS A 142 -12.70 -19.47 4.60
C LYS A 142 -13.80 -20.44 4.15
N ILE A 143 -13.49 -21.74 4.12
CA ILE A 143 -14.49 -22.78 3.86
C ILE A 143 -15.06 -23.25 5.20
N ILE A 144 -16.35 -22.99 5.43
CA ILE A 144 -17.04 -23.41 6.65
C ILE A 144 -17.82 -24.70 6.36
N ILE A 145 -17.34 -25.83 6.90
CA ILE A 145 -18.04 -27.11 6.83
C ILE A 145 -18.81 -27.30 8.14
N SER A 146 -20.12 -27.51 8.03
CA SER A 146 -20.99 -27.80 9.17
C SER A 146 -21.86 -29.02 8.88
N ARG A 147 -22.35 -29.69 9.93
CA ARG A 147 -23.29 -30.80 9.75
C ARG A 147 -24.55 -30.29 9.03
N GLY A 148 -24.96 -30.99 7.97
CA GLY A 148 -26.23 -30.73 7.30
C GLY A 148 -27.39 -30.80 8.29
N ARG A 149 -28.20 -29.75 8.34
CA ARG A 149 -29.42 -29.71 9.16
C ARG A 149 -30.62 -29.75 8.23
N HIS A 150 -31.42 -30.80 8.34
CA HIS A 150 -32.64 -30.96 7.54
C HIS A 150 -33.80 -30.22 8.23
N PRO A 151 -34.39 -29.18 7.62
CA PRO A 151 -35.66 -28.65 8.11
C PRO A 151 -36.73 -29.67 7.77
N GLY A 152 -37.31 -30.34 8.78
CA GLY A 152 -38.35 -31.37 8.60
C GLY A 152 -39.64 -30.86 7.93
N HIS A 153 -40.73 -31.64 8.03
CA HIS A 153 -41.99 -31.47 7.29
C HIS A 153 -42.87 -30.26 7.71
N GLY A 154 -42.30 -29.04 7.78
CA GLY A 154 -43.05 -27.80 7.95
C GLY A 154 -43.76 -27.63 9.30
N GLY A 155 -44.31 -26.43 9.52
CA GLY A 155 -45.00 -26.03 10.76
C GLY A 155 -44.93 -24.53 11.00
N MET A 156 -45.74 -24.02 11.94
CA MET A 156 -45.79 -22.57 12.27
C MET A 156 -44.42 -21.97 12.61
N SER A 157 -43.49 -22.77 13.15
CA SER A 157 -42.13 -22.36 13.52
C SER A 157 -41.06 -22.63 12.46
N ALA A 158 -41.39 -23.24 11.31
CA ALA A 158 -40.41 -23.67 10.30
C ALA A 158 -39.58 -22.49 9.75
N ASN A 159 -40.22 -21.35 9.48
CA ASN A 159 -39.51 -20.14 9.03
C ASN A 159 -38.60 -19.55 10.12
N ARG A 160 -38.92 -19.74 11.41
CA ARG A 160 -38.05 -19.35 12.53
C ARG A 160 -36.80 -20.23 12.56
N PHE A 161 -36.97 -21.55 12.42
CA PHE A 161 -35.86 -22.51 12.42
C PHE A 161 -34.90 -22.31 11.25
N LYS A 162 -35.41 -22.10 10.02
CA LYS A 162 -34.58 -21.77 8.84
C LYS A 162 -33.77 -20.49 9.03
N ARG A 163 -34.37 -19.45 9.62
CA ARG A 163 -33.68 -18.19 9.95
C ARG A 163 -32.60 -18.38 11.01
N HIS A 164 -32.88 -19.19 12.04
CA HIS A 164 -31.90 -19.52 13.07
C HIS A 164 -30.68 -20.25 12.49
N ILE A 165 -30.88 -21.23 11.60
CA ILE A 165 -29.78 -21.93 10.91
C ILE A 165 -28.95 -20.96 10.07
N ARG A 166 -29.58 -20.09 9.26
CA ARG A 166 -28.86 -19.07 8.49
C ARG A 166 -28.06 -18.13 9.39
N GLY A 167 -28.64 -17.71 10.52
CA GLY A 167 -27.96 -16.85 11.49
C GLY A 167 -26.74 -17.52 12.15
N LEU A 168 -26.75 -18.83 12.32
CA LEU A 168 -25.58 -19.57 12.83
C LEU A 168 -24.45 -19.66 11.81
N LEU A 169 -24.77 -19.77 10.52
CA LEU A 169 -23.77 -19.80 9.45
C LEU A 169 -23.08 -18.45 9.22
N LEU A 170 -23.80 -17.33 9.42
CA LEU A 170 -23.28 -15.97 9.21
C LEU A 170 -22.47 -15.41 10.39
N ARG A 171 -22.48 -16.07 11.55
CA ARG A 171 -21.80 -15.60 12.79
C ARG A 171 -20.33 -16.04 12.90
N VAL A 172 -19.82 -16.75 11.90
CA VAL A 172 -18.49 -17.38 11.91
C VAL A 172 -17.66 -16.81 10.78
#